data_AF-A0A6P0Y3Q4-F1
#
_entry.id   AF-A0A6P0Y3Q4-F1
#
_cell.length_a   1.000
_cell.length_b   1.000
_cell.length_c   1.000
_cell.angle_alpha   90.00
_cell.angle_beta   90.00
_cell.angle_gamma   90.00
#
_symmetry.space_group_name_H-M   'P 1'
#
loop_
_entity.id
_entity.type
_entity.pdbx_description
1 polymer ?
#
loop_
_entity_poly.entity_id
_entity_poly.type
_entity_poly.pdbx_seq_one_letter_code
_entity_poly.pdbx_strand_id
1 'polypeptide(L)' 'MKKLGSSSILVALTTAITVGFSVSAPAFAFTFRSIDGSGNNIDNPDWGASDTQLLRLSDPAYEDDIS' A
#
# COMPACT_ATOMS: atom_id res chain seq x y z
N MET A 1 -33.31 -28.50 -30.26
CA MET A 1 -32.70 -27.81 -29.09
C MET A 1 -32.62 -28.83 -27.95
N LYS A 2 -31.41 -29.28 -27.56
CA LYS A 2 -31.25 -30.31 -26.51
C LYS A 2 -31.56 -29.67 -25.15
N LYS A 3 -32.62 -30.12 -24.46
CA LYS A 3 -32.97 -29.64 -23.11
C LYS A 3 -31.89 -30.09 -22.12
N LEU A 4 -31.30 -29.14 -21.42
CA LEU A 4 -30.30 -29.42 -20.40
C LEU A 4 -30.98 -30.01 -19.16
N GLY A 5 -30.48 -31.14 -18.66
CA GLY A 5 -31.08 -31.86 -17.52
C GLY A 5 -30.86 -31.14 -16.19
N SER A 6 -31.78 -31.34 -15.24
CA SER A 6 -31.79 -30.65 -13.93
C SER A 6 -30.47 -30.81 -13.14
N SER A 7 -29.79 -31.96 -13.24
CA SER A 7 -28.48 -32.18 -12.60
C SER A 7 -27.36 -31.37 -13.25
N SER A 8 -27.42 -31.13 -14.56
CA SER A 8 -26.45 -30.31 -15.29
C SER A 8 -26.56 -28.82 -14.92
N ILE A 9 -27.79 -28.37 -14.62
CA ILE A 9 -28.04 -27.00 -14.13
C ILE A 9 -27.51 -26.85 -12.69
N LEU A 10 -27.73 -27.84 -11.83
CA LEU A 10 -27.27 -27.81 -10.45
C LEU A 10 -25.74 -27.81 -10.36
N VAL A 11 -25.06 -28.64 -11.17
CA VAL A 11 -23.60 -28.68 -11.28
C VAL A 11 -23.05 -27.36 -11.84
N ALA A 12 -23.70 -26.79 -12.87
CA ALA A 12 -23.28 -25.50 -13.40
C ALA A 12 -23.40 -24.38 -12.36
N LEU A 13 -24.44 -24.40 -11.52
CA LEU A 13 -24.69 -23.38 -10.51
C LEU A 13 -23.72 -23.49 -9.33
N THR A 14 -23.44 -24.70 -8.83
CA THR A 14 -22.45 -24.89 -7.77
C THR A 14 -21.04 -24.55 -8.24
N THR A 15 -20.68 -24.89 -9.48
CA THR A 15 -19.37 -24.54 -10.04
C THR A 15 -19.20 -23.02 -10.22
N ALA A 16 -20.25 -22.31 -10.63
CA ALA A 16 -20.22 -20.85 -10.78
C ALA A 16 -20.05 -20.11 -9.43
N ILE A 17 -20.67 -20.63 -8.35
CA ILE A 17 -20.58 -20.04 -7.01
C ILE A 17 -19.18 -20.24 -6.40
N THR A 18 -18.57 -21.42 -6.55
CA THR A 18 -17.22 -21.70 -6.01
C THR A 18 -16.12 -20.92 -6.75
N VAL A 19 -16.26 -20.71 -8.07
CA VAL A 19 -15.33 -19.89 -8.86
C VAL A 19 -15.51 -18.40 -8.56
N GLY A 20 -16.74 -17.92 -8.36
CA GLY A 20 -17.01 -16.52 -8.02
C GLY A 20 -16.58 -16.12 -6.60
N PHE A 21 -16.55 -17.07 -5.66
CA PHE A 21 -16.09 -16.82 -4.29
C PHE A 21 -14.59 -17.05 -4.09
N SER A 22 -13.85 -17.47 -5.13
CA SER A 22 -12.39 -17.52 -5.08
C SER A 22 -11.77 -16.12 -5.25
N VAL A 23 -12.13 -15.24 -4.30
CA VAL A 23 -11.24 -14.30 -3.62
C VAL A 23 -10.23 -13.58 -4.53
N SER A 24 -10.53 -12.46 -5.17
CA SER A 24 -10.85 -11.16 -4.54
C SER A 24 -10.31 -10.98 -3.11
N ALA A 25 -9.13 -11.52 -2.80
CA ALA A 25 -8.29 -10.85 -1.83
C ALA A 25 -7.62 -9.71 -2.60
N PRO A 26 -7.82 -8.42 -2.26
CA PRO A 26 -6.88 -7.43 -2.74
C PRO A 26 -5.51 -7.91 -2.27
N ALA A 27 -4.59 -8.15 -3.21
CA ALA A 27 -3.19 -8.26 -2.86
C ALA A 27 -2.94 -7.04 -1.98
N PHE A 28 -2.57 -7.26 -0.71
CA PHE A 28 -2.19 -6.17 0.17
C PHE A 28 -1.19 -5.35 -0.62
N ALA A 29 -1.60 -4.17 -1.08
CA ALA A 29 -0.73 -3.27 -1.77
C ALA A 29 0.23 -2.80 -0.69
N PHE A 30 1.31 -3.55 -0.51
CA PHE A 30 2.42 -3.11 0.30
C PHE A 30 2.94 -1.88 -0.41
N THR A 31 2.60 -0.71 0.13
CA THR A 31 3.27 0.52 -0.26
C THR A 31 4.72 0.36 0.15
N PHE A 32 5.59 0.23 -0.83
CA PHE A 32 7.02 0.26 -0.57
C PHE A 32 7.40 1.63 -0.01
N ARG A 33 8.41 1.64 0.87
CA ARG A 33 8.99 2.90 1.33
C ARG A 33 9.55 3.65 0.13
N SER A 34 9.40 4.97 0.13
CA SER A 34 10.05 5.79 -0.89
C SER A 34 11.56 5.65 -0.78
N ILE A 35 12.25 5.90 -1.89
CA ILE A 35 13.72 5.87 -1.92
C ILE A 35 14.32 7.03 -1.11
N ASP A 36 13.64 8.17 -1.08
CA ASP A 36 14.08 9.37 -0.40
C ASP A 36 13.69 9.42 1.09
N GLY A 37 12.83 8.53 1.59
CA GLY A 37 12.35 8.54 2.97
C GLY A 37 11.07 9.36 3.22
N SER A 38 10.55 10.08 2.22
CA SER A 38 9.26 10.78 2.29
C SER A 38 8.08 9.85 2.62
N GLY A 39 7.08 10.42 3.30
CA GLY A 39 5.85 9.74 3.68
C GLY A 39 6.01 8.70 4.80
N ASN A 40 7.15 8.64 5.49
CA ASN A 40 7.31 7.70 6.60
C ASN A 40 6.51 8.11 7.84
N ASN A 41 6.33 9.41 8.08
CA ASN A 41 5.46 9.96 9.12
C ASN A 41 4.18 10.51 8.49
N ILE A 42 3.01 10.07 8.97
CA ILE A 42 1.70 10.42 8.39
C ILE A 42 1.39 11.90 8.54
N ASP A 43 1.71 12.47 9.70
CA ASP A 43 1.40 13.85 10.05
C ASP A 43 2.44 14.84 9.49
N ASN A 44 3.68 14.38 9.32
CA ASN A 44 4.81 15.16 8.84
C ASN A 44 5.60 14.40 7.75
N PRO A 45 5.08 14.35 6.52
CA PRO A 45 5.62 13.46 5.48
C PRO A 45 7.10 13.66 5.13
N ASP A 46 7.66 14.85 5.36
CA ASP A 46 9.05 15.17 5.02
C ASP A 46 10.06 14.79 6.12
N TRP A 47 9.60 14.34 7.29
CA TRP A 47 10.51 13.97 8.38
C TRP A 47 11.32 12.72 8.03
N GLY A 48 12.64 12.89 7.99
CA GLY A 48 13.57 11.82 7.63
C GLY A 48 13.73 11.63 6.12
N ALA A 49 13.15 12.49 5.29
CA ALA A 49 13.42 12.52 3.86
C ALA A 49 14.84 13.03 3.57
N SER A 50 15.44 12.61 2.45
CA SER A 50 16.72 13.12 1.96
C SER A 50 16.62 14.61 1.60
N ASP A 51 17.77 15.29 1.53
CA ASP A 51 17.87 16.72 1.22
C ASP A 51 17.10 17.64 2.20
N THR A 52 16.84 17.16 3.42
CA THR A 52 16.27 17.94 4.52
C THR A 52 17.35 18.35 5.53
N GLN A 53 17.11 19.44 6.26
CA GLN A 53 18.05 19.91 7.27
C GLN A 53 18.13 18.96 8.47
N LEU A 54 19.33 18.78 9.02
CA LEU A 54 19.54 18.03 10.25
C LEU A 54 18.92 18.76 11.45
N LEU A 55 18.37 17.98 12.38
CA LEU A 55 17.93 18.50 13.68
C LEU A 55 19.13 18.95 14.51
N ARG A 56 18.98 20.06 15.23
CA ARG A 56 19.97 20.58 16.17
C ARG A 56 19.45 20.44 17.60
N LEU A 57 20.30 19.93 18.50
CA LEU A 57 19.99 19.83 19.94
C LEU A 57 20.32 21.12 20.70
N SER A 58 21.16 21.98 20.12
CA SER A 58 21.56 23.28 20.66
C SER A 58 21.65 24.30 19.53
N ASP A 59 21.74 25.57 19.89
CA ASP A 59 21.91 26.65 18.94
C ASP A 59 23.24 26.51 18.15
N PRO A 60 23.28 26.95 16.88
CA PRO A 60 24.53 27.09 16.14
C PRO A 60 25.49 28.05 16.86
N ALA A 61 26.79 27.76 16.84
CA ALA A 61 27.84 28.61 17.41
C ALA A 61 29.01 28.71 16.41
N TYR A 62 28.83 29.57 15.40
CA TYR A 62 29.84 29.86 14.38
C TYR A 62 30.60 31.15 14.74
N GLU A 63 31.76 31.40 14.12
CA GLU A 63 32.58 32.59 14.43
C GLU A 63 31.86 33.90 14.12
N ASP A 64 31.07 33.91 13.04
CA ASP A 64 30.27 35.05 12.61
C ASP A 64 28.80 34.95 13.03
N ASP A 65 28.46 33.97 13.89
CA ASP A 65 27.09 33.59 14.28
C ASP A 65 26.18 33.15 13.11
N ILE A 66 26.72 32.93 11.90
CA ILE A 66 25.95 32.65 10.68
C ILE A 66 26.40 31.33 10.01
N SER A 67 27.67 31.19 9.62
CA SER A 67 28.16 30.06 8.80
C SER A 67 29.61 29.65 9.02
#